data_AF-A0A972AUV7-F1
#
_entry.id   AF-A0A972AUV7-F1
#
_cell.length_a   1.000
_cell.length_b   1.000
_cell.length_c   1.000
_cell.angle_alpha   90.00
_cell.angle_beta   90.00
_cell.angle_gamma   90.00
#
_symmetry.space_group_name_H-M   'P 1'
#
loop_
_entity.id
_entity.type
_entity.pdbx_description
1 polymer ?
#
loop_
_entity_poly.entity_id
_entity_poly.type
_entity_poly.pdbx_seq_one_letter_code
_entity_poly.pdbx_strand_id
1 'polypeptide(L)'
;MKRTKALVYLGFLTTLSIVLTRLASIRIPLGGVEVIRIGFGQLPVIMAGIYFGPGSGALVGGLSDFLGFFLNPMGPYLPHFT
;
A
#
# COMPACT_ATOMS: atom_id res chain seq x y z
N MET A 1 -23.68 -1.57 2.28
CA MET A 1 -23.09 -0.46 3.09
C MET A 1 -23.45 0.88 2.48
N LYS A 2 -23.67 1.96 3.24
CA LYS A 2 -23.90 3.30 2.66
C LYS A 2 -22.65 3.77 1.91
N ARG A 3 -22.81 4.42 0.74
CA ARG A 3 -21.69 4.88 -0.12
C ARG A 3 -20.63 5.70 0.64
N THR A 4 -21.07 6.59 1.54
CA THR A 4 -20.18 7.42 2.35
C THR A 4 -19.30 6.59 3.29
N LYS A 5 -19.84 5.53 3.90
CA LYS A 5 -19.04 4.65 4.75
C LYS A 5 -17.96 3.93 3.92
N ALA A 6 -18.29 3.50 2.71
CA ALA A 6 -17.34 2.79 1.84
C ALA A 6 -16.15 3.67 1.49
N LEU A 7 -16.41 4.93 1.12
CA LEU A 7 -15.36 5.92 0.88
C LEU A 7 -14.43 6.12 2.08
N VAL A 8 -14.99 6.24 3.29
CA VAL A 8 -14.19 6.42 4.51
C VAL A 8 -13.29 5.21 4.77
N TYR A 9 -13.82 3.98 4.64
CA TYR A 9 -13.02 2.77 4.84
C TYR A 9 -11.93 2.62 3.77
N LEU A 10 -12.22 2.90 2.50
CA LEU A 10 -11.23 2.82 1.44
C LEU A 10 -10.11 3.86 1.65
N GLY A 11 -10.44 5.11 1.98
CA GLY A 11 -9.44 6.14 2.28
C GLY A 11 -8.58 5.79 3.51
N PHE A 12 -9.20 5.18 4.53
CA PHE A 12 -8.47 4.67 5.68
C PHE A 12 -7.50 3.54 5.28
N LEU A 13 -7.94 2.58 4.48
CA LEU A 13 -7.10 1.48 4.00
C LEU A 13 -5.95 1.97 3.11
N THR A 14 -6.18 2.98 2.27
CA THR A 14 -5.11 3.63 1.48
C THR A 14 -4.06 4.26 2.39
N THR A 15 -4.49 5.05 3.37
CA THR A 15 -3.58 5.70 4.32
C THR A 15 -2.82 4.66 5.14
N LEU A 16 -3.51 3.61 5.59
CA LEU A 16 -2.92 2.52 6.35
C LEU A 16 -1.85 1.77 5.53
N SER A 17 -2.12 1.52 4.24
CA SER A 17 -1.12 0.92 3.33
C SER A 17 0.16 1.75 3.27
N ILE A 18 0.03 3.07 3.09
CA ILE A 18 1.17 4.00 3.05
C ILE A 18 1.95 3.95 4.37
N VAL A 19 1.26 3.98 5.51
CA VAL A 19 1.88 3.95 6.84
C VAL A 19 2.59 2.62 7.11
N LEU A 20 1.96 1.49 6.81
CA LEU A 20 2.56 0.15 7.02
C LEU A 20 3.76 -0.08 6.09
N THR A 21 3.70 0.44 4.86
CA THR A 21 4.83 0.38 3.92
C THR A 21 6.07 1.07 4.47
N ARG A 22 5.89 2.07 5.35
CA ARG A 22 6.96 2.91 5.90
C ARG A 22 7.43 2.44 7.28
N LEU A 23 6.49 2.19 8.18
CA LEU A 23 6.78 1.89 9.59
C LEU A 23 7.05 0.42 9.83
N ALA A 24 6.39 -0.46 9.06
CA ALA A 24 6.43 -1.89 9.29
C ALA A 24 7.29 -2.63 8.24
N SER A 25 8.03 -1.93 7.38
CA SER A 25 8.94 -2.60 6.45
C SER A 25 10.17 -3.13 7.18
N ILE A 26 10.28 -4.45 7.30
CA ILE A 26 11.48 -5.10 7.82
C ILE A 26 12.46 -5.25 6.65
N ARG A 27 13.65 -4.67 6.81
CA ARG A 27 14.72 -4.69 5.83
C ARG A 27 15.83 -5.55 6.38
N ILE A 28 16.16 -6.63 5.67
CA ILE A 28 17.22 -7.56 6.04
C ILE A 28 18.44 -7.24 5.17
N PRO A 29 19.44 -6.51 5.70
CA PRO A 29 20.68 -6.29 4.98
C PRO A 29 21.55 -7.55 5.02
N LEU A 30 22.11 -7.94 3.88
CA LEU A 30 23.15 -8.97 3.78
C LEU A 30 24.38 -8.31 3.15
N GLY A 31 25.50 -8.25 3.88
CA GLY A 31 26.76 -7.71 3.34
C GLY A 31 26.74 -6.22 2.98
N GLY A 32 25.90 -5.40 3.62
CA GLY A 32 25.80 -3.96 3.34
C GLY A 32 24.83 -3.59 2.20
N VAL A 33 24.19 -4.58 1.58
CA VAL A 33 23.14 -4.38 0.57
C VAL A 33 21.79 -4.83 1.14
N GLU A 34 20.74 -4.07 0.90
CA GLU A 34 19.36 -4.42 1.28
C GLU A 34 18.86 -5.54 0.36
N VAL A 35 18.93 -6.81 0.80
CA VAL A 35 18.63 -7.98 -0.06
C VAL A 35 17.15 -8.33 -0.02
N ILE A 36 16.53 -8.27 1.16
CA ILE A 36 15.12 -8.63 1.34
C ILE A 36 14.41 -7.53 2.11
N ARG A 37 13.33 -7.02 1.54
CA ARG A 37 12.40 -6.11 2.19
C ARG A 37 11.04 -6.79 2.29
N ILE A 38 10.60 -7.06 3.52
CA ILE A 38 9.28 -7.57 3.82
C ILE A 38 8.42 -6.38 4.25
N GLY A 39 7.54 -5.93 3.37
CA GLY A 39 6.63 -4.81 3.61
C GLY A 39 5.21 -5.28 3.90
N PHE A 40 4.60 -4.79 4.99
CA PHE A 40 3.19 -5.05 5.28
C PHE A 40 2.22 -4.09 4.58
N GLY A 41 2.74 -3.23 3.70
CA GLY A 41 1.96 -2.26 2.93
C GLY A 41 0.88 -2.84 2.04
N GLN A 42 1.05 -4.09 1.60
CA GLN A 42 0.08 -4.77 0.73
C GLN A 42 -1.11 -5.33 1.50
N LEU A 43 -1.03 -5.51 2.83
CA LEU A 43 -2.12 -6.08 3.62
C LEU A 43 -3.42 -5.25 3.53
N PRO A 44 -3.39 -3.91 3.70
CA PRO A 44 -4.61 -3.10 3.59
C PRO A 44 -5.21 -3.11 2.17
N VAL A 45 -4.37 -3.26 1.13
CA VAL A 45 -4.82 -3.38 -0.27
C VAL A 45 -5.56 -4.69 -0.49
N ILE A 46 -5.00 -5.81 0.01
CA ILE A 46 -5.63 -7.13 -0.04
C ILE A 46 -6.96 -7.11 0.72
N MET A 47 -6.99 -6.49 1.90
CA MET A 47 -8.23 -6.32 2.68
C MET A 47 -9.27 -5.49 1.90
N ALA A 48 -8.88 -4.40 1.23
CA ALA A 48 -9.78 -3.63 0.38
C ALA A 48 -10.37 -4.49 -0.75
N GLY A 49 -9.56 -5.37 -1.36
CA GLY A 49 -9.98 -6.34 -2.35
C GLY A 49 -11.02 -7.34 -1.83
N ILE A 50 -10.78 -7.89 -0.64
CA ILE A 50 -11.66 -8.91 -0.02
C ILE A 50 -12.99 -8.30 0.44
N TYR A 51 -12.97 -7.15 1.11
CA TYR A 51 -14.16 -6.58 1.75
C TYR A 51 -15.02 -5.71 0.82
N PHE A 52 -14.41 -5.08 -0.18
CA PHE A 52 -15.10 -4.13 -1.07
C PHE A 52 -15.09 -4.56 -2.55
N GLY A 53 -14.37 -5.63 -2.88
CA GLY A 53 -14.25 -6.19 -4.22
C GLY A 53 -12.91 -5.89 -4.89
N PRO A 54 -12.58 -6.61 -5.98
CA PRO A 54 -11.29 -6.49 -6.65
C PRO A 54 -11.03 -5.07 -7.19
N GLY A 55 -12.07 -4.37 -7.68
CA GLY A 55 -11.94 -3.01 -8.18
C GLY A 55 -11.52 -1.99 -7.11
N SER A 56 -12.03 -2.12 -5.89
CA SER A 56 -11.59 -1.27 -4.77
C SER A 56 -10.19 -1.63 -4.28
N GLY A 57 -9.80 -2.90 -4.36
CA GLY A 57 -8.41 -3.30 -4.10
C GLY A 57 -7.44 -2.62 -5.08
N ALA A 58 -7.75 -2.67 -6.37
CA ALA A 58 -6.97 -1.99 -7.41
C ALA A 58 -6.91 -0.47 -7.20
N LEU A 59 -8.02 0.17 -6.83
CA LEU A 59 -8.04 1.61 -6.52
C LEU A 59 -7.19 1.95 -5.29
N VAL A 60 -7.27 1.16 -4.22
CA VAL A 60 -6.50 1.39 -2.99
C VAL A 60 -5.01 1.17 -3.24
N GLY A 61 -4.63 0.11 -3.97
CA GLY A 61 -3.27 -0.15 -4.43
C GLY A 61 -2.74 1.01 -5.27
N GLY A 62 -3.46 1.33 -6.35
CA GLY A 62 -3.35 2.54 -7.18
C GLY A 62 -2.95 3.79 -6.43
N LEU A 63 -3.84 4.21 -5.55
CA LEU A 63 -3.70 5.44 -4.79
C LEU A 63 -2.57 5.35 -3.75
N SER A 64 -2.40 4.19 -3.11
CA SER A 64 -1.36 4.00 -2.10
C SER A 64 0.04 4.09 -2.69
N ASP A 65 0.24 3.56 -3.89
CA ASP A 65 1.54 3.56 -4.56
C ASP A 65 1.85 4.94 -5.15
N PHE A 66 0.85 5.56 -5.79
CA PHE A 66 0.97 6.94 -6.30
C PHE A 66 1.27 7.93 -5.16
N LEU A 67 0.41 8.00 -4.14
CA LEU A 67 0.60 8.91 -3.01
C LEU A 67 1.82 8.54 -2.17
N GLY A 68 2.06 7.24 -1.98
CA GLY A 68 3.21 6.72 -1.26
C GLY A 68 4.53 7.13 -1.90
N PHE A 69 4.63 7.07 -3.23
CA PHE A 69 5.79 7.51 -3.98
C PHE A 69 6.06 9.01 -3.80
N PHE A 70 5.04 9.86 -3.97
CA PHE A 70 5.20 11.31 -3.79
C PHE A 70 5.63 11.72 -2.37
N LEU A 71 5.14 11.01 -1.36
CA LEU A 71 5.41 11.35 0.04
C LEU A 71 6.79 10.86 0.53
N ASN A 72 7.34 9.77 -0.02
CA ASN A 72 8.66 9.25 0.32
C ASN A 72 9.12 8.25 -0.76
N PRO A 73 9.84 8.73 -1.78
CA PRO A 73 10.27 7.90 -2.89
C PRO A 73 11.36 6.94 -2.40
N MET A 74 11.05 5.64 -2.42
CA MET A 74 11.98 4.56 -2.05
C MET A 74 12.48 3.80 -3.29
N GLY A 75 12.92 4.55 -4.31
CA GLY A 75 13.29 4.03 -5.63
C GLY A 75 12.42 4.60 -6.75
N PRO A 76 12.59 4.14 -8.01
CA PRO A 76 11.80 4.58 -9.15
C PRO A 76 10.33 4.20 -8.99
N TYR A 77 9.40 5.08 -9.41
CA TYR A 77 8.00 4.71 -9.54
C TYR A 77 7.82 3.76 -10.72
N LEU A 78 7.19 2.61 -10.47
CA LEU A 78 6.99 1.55 -11.47
C LEU A 78 5.50 1.22 -11.54
N PRO A 79 4.74 1.90 -12.43
CA PRO A 79 3.27 1.83 -12.48
C PRO A 79 2.68 0.44 -12.72
N HIS A 80 3.48 -0.50 -13.22
CA HIS A 80 3.07 -1.89 -13.45
C HIS A 80 3.14 -2.78 -12.20
N PHE A 81 3.66 -2.27 -11.08
CA PHE A 81 3.67 -2.97 -9.78
C PHE A 81 2.60 -2.48 -8.80
N THR A 82 1.77 -1.54 -9.26
CA THR A 82 0.66 -0.93 -8.53
C THR A 82 -0.59 -1.82 -8.56
#